data_AF-A0A6P0UQC4-F1
#
_entry.id   AF-A0A6P0UQC4-F1
#
_cell.length_a   1.000
_cell.length_b   1.000
_cell.length_c   1.000
_cell.angle_alpha   90.00
_cell.angle_beta   90.00
_cell.angle_gamma   90.00
#
_symmetry.space_group_name_H-M   'P 1'
#
loop_
_entity.id
_entity.type
_entity.pdbx_description
1 polymer ?
#
loop_
_entity_poly.entity_id
_entity_poly.type
_entity_poly.pdbx_seq_one_letter_code
_entity_poly.pdbx_strand_id
1 'polypeptide(L)'
;MKYLKYKQTQSGWWLVLIVVFIIIMVSLSYVMQWGSNPIPFWPAMGINLLFVGIIFLFHSLTIEIDKGRLSAYFGFGLIKRSIALEDIDTSSIEKIKPPFIYGIGLRITPMGVLYNIKRGDAIRLTSKDRKKTFFVGTDDFEGLRSVLISIEKRKDTNGL
;
A
#
# COMPACT_ATOMS: atom_id res chain seq x y z
N MET A 1 19.89 20.90 7.54
CA MET A 1 18.51 20.56 7.96
C MET A 1 18.40 19.06 8.22
N LYS A 2 18.14 18.62 9.45
CA LYS A 2 17.89 17.20 9.79
C LYS A 2 16.50 16.85 9.24
N TYR A 3 16.42 16.17 8.11
CA TYR A 3 15.14 15.68 7.57
C TYR A 3 14.62 14.60 8.52
N LEU A 4 13.41 14.80 9.06
CA LEU A 4 12.70 13.75 9.79
C LEU A 4 12.43 12.61 8.82
N LYS A 5 13.05 11.46 9.08
CA LYS A 5 12.80 10.22 8.35
C LYS A 5 11.78 9.41 9.13
N TYR A 6 10.66 9.13 8.47
CA TYR A 6 9.67 8.17 8.96
C TYR A 6 9.58 7.06 7.94
N LYS A 7 9.58 5.81 8.39
CA LYS A 7 9.40 4.66 7.50
C LYS A 7 8.62 3.59 8.25
N GLN A 8 7.51 3.19 7.65
CA GLN A 8 6.67 2.11 8.12
C GLN A 8 6.43 1.13 6.97
N THR A 9 6.77 -0.14 7.17
CA THR A 9 6.52 -1.20 6.19
C THR A 9 5.52 -2.19 6.75
N GLN A 10 4.41 -2.36 6.05
CA GLN A 10 3.39 -3.36 6.34
C GLN A 10 3.61 -4.58 5.46
N SER A 11 3.70 -5.75 6.09
CA SER A 11 3.86 -7.01 5.37
C SER A 11 2.51 -7.65 5.05
N GLY A 12 2.34 -8.04 3.78
CA GLY A 12 1.21 -8.83 3.28
C GLY A 12 1.46 -10.33 3.34
N TRP A 13 2.15 -10.83 4.38
CA TRP A 13 2.52 -12.25 4.50
C TRP A 13 1.35 -13.22 4.32
N TRP A 14 0.15 -12.86 4.81
CA TRP A 14 -1.06 -13.66 4.65
C TRP A 14 -1.47 -13.82 3.17
N LEU A 15 -1.30 -12.77 2.35
CA LEU A 15 -1.52 -12.83 0.91
C LEU A 15 -0.51 -13.77 0.25
N VAL A 16 0.76 -13.66 0.66
CA VAL A 16 1.82 -14.55 0.17
C VAL A 16 1.48 -16.01 0.45
N LEU A 17 1.02 -16.35 1.65
CA LEU A 17 0.62 -17.71 2.00
C LEU A 17 -0.52 -18.23 1.13
N ILE A 18 -1.58 -17.44 0.94
CA ILE A 18 -2.72 -17.84 0.09
C ILE A 18 -2.26 -18.07 -1.35
N VAL A 19 -1.45 -17.16 -1.89
CA VAL A 19 -0.99 -17.26 -3.27
C VAL A 19 -0.03 -18.44 -3.45
N VAL A 20 0.87 -18.68 -2.50
CA VAL A 20 1.75 -19.86 -2.50
C VAL A 20 0.93 -21.15 -2.45
N PHE A 21 -0.11 -21.20 -1.61
CA PHE A 21 -1.02 -22.34 -1.57
C PHE A 21 -1.70 -22.58 -2.92
N ILE A 22 -2.18 -21.53 -3.60
CA ILE A 22 -2.76 -21.64 -4.95
C ILE A 22 -1.73 -22.16 -5.95
N ILE A 23 -0.50 -21.64 -5.94
CA ILE A 23 0.59 -22.11 -6.81
C ILE A 23 0.86 -23.60 -6.60
N ILE A 24 0.89 -24.06 -5.34
CA ILE A 24 1.07 -25.47 -5.01
C ILE A 24 -0.11 -26.30 -5.54
N MET A 25 -1.36 -25.85 -5.34
CA MET A 25 -2.54 -26.56 -5.84
C MET A 25 -2.56 -26.66 -7.37
N VAL A 26 -2.23 -25.59 -8.09
CA VAL A 26 -2.14 -25.60 -9.56
C VAL A 26 -1.04 -26.56 -10.02
N SER A 27 0.11 -26.55 -9.33
CA SER A 27 1.24 -27.42 -9.66
C SER A 27 0.94 -28.89 -9.39
N LEU A 28 0.28 -29.21 -8.26
CA LEU A 28 -0.16 -30.57 -7.93
C LEU A 28 -1.23 -31.06 -8.90
N SER A 29 -2.19 -30.20 -9.27
CA SER A 29 -3.20 -30.52 -10.27
C SER A 29 -2.57 -30.94 -11.60
N TYR A 30 -1.52 -30.23 -12.02
CA TYR A 30 -0.73 -30.59 -13.20
C TYR A 30 0.04 -31.91 -13.01
N VAL A 31 0.80 -32.09 -11.93
CA VAL A 31 1.63 -33.30 -11.74
C VAL A 31 0.78 -34.55 -11.56
N MET A 32 -0.30 -34.46 -10.79
CA MET A 32 -1.18 -35.58 -10.46
C MET A 32 -2.28 -35.80 -11.51
N GLN A 33 -2.33 -34.96 -12.55
CA GLN A 33 -3.29 -35.04 -13.64
C GLN A 33 -4.74 -35.12 -13.14
N TRP A 34 -5.13 -34.21 -12.23
CA TRP A 34 -6.47 -34.23 -11.63
C TRP A 34 -7.58 -33.99 -12.66
N GLY A 35 -8.68 -34.73 -12.49
CA GLY A 35 -9.91 -34.60 -13.28
C GLY A 35 -9.93 -35.44 -14.56
N SER A 36 -11.03 -35.36 -15.31
CA SER A 36 -11.18 -36.04 -16.60
C SER A 36 -10.47 -35.33 -17.77
N ASN A 37 -10.11 -34.06 -17.58
CA ASN A 37 -9.37 -33.25 -18.54
C ASN A 37 -8.28 -32.46 -17.81
N PRO A 38 -7.06 -33.03 -17.65
CA PRO A 38 -6.00 -32.43 -16.85
C PRO A 38 -5.49 -31.14 -17.48
N ILE A 39 -5.03 -30.22 -16.63
CA ILE A 39 -4.51 -28.93 -17.10
C ILE A 39 -3.21 -29.13 -17.92
N PRO A 40 -3.09 -28.57 -19.13
CA PRO A 40 -1.84 -28.63 -19.89
C PRO A 40 -0.74 -27.76 -19.26
N PHE A 41 0.51 -28.01 -19.64
CA PHE A 41 1.69 -27.32 -19.08
C PHE A 41 1.63 -25.79 -19.26
N TRP A 42 1.36 -25.31 -20.48
CA TRP A 42 1.39 -23.87 -20.78
C TRP A 42 0.38 -23.05 -19.97
N PRO A 43 -0.90 -23.45 -19.86
CA PRO A 43 -1.84 -22.81 -18.95
C PRO A 43 -1.40 -22.85 -17.47
N ALA A 44 -0.94 -24.00 -16.98
CA ALA A 44 -0.49 -24.13 -15.58
C ALA A 44 0.69 -23.19 -15.28
N MET A 45 1.68 -23.14 -16.17
CA MET A 45 2.83 -22.22 -16.09
C MET A 45 2.37 -20.76 -16.12
N GLY A 46 1.47 -20.39 -17.05
CA GLY A 46 0.94 -19.03 -17.16
C GLY A 46 0.22 -18.56 -15.89
N ILE A 47 -0.61 -19.43 -15.30
CA ILE A 47 -1.31 -19.15 -14.05
C ILE A 47 -0.32 -18.96 -12.90
N ASN A 48 0.67 -19.85 -12.75
CA ASN A 48 1.68 -19.72 -11.71
C ASN A 48 2.50 -18.43 -11.87
N LEU A 49 2.93 -18.11 -13.10
CA LEU A 49 3.69 -16.89 -13.37
C LEU A 49 2.90 -15.63 -13.04
N LEU A 50 1.59 -15.61 -13.35
CA LEU A 50 0.68 -14.54 -12.96
C LEU A 50 0.66 -14.35 -11.42
N PHE A 51 0.50 -15.44 -10.67
CA PHE A 51 0.46 -15.41 -9.21
C PHE A 51 1.79 -14.98 -8.58
N VAL A 52 2.92 -15.40 -9.15
CA VAL A 52 4.25 -14.90 -8.76
C VAL A 52 4.34 -13.38 -8.98
N GLY A 53 3.84 -12.88 -10.11
CA GLY A 53 3.74 -11.44 -10.38
C GLY A 53 2.90 -10.69 -9.34
N ILE A 54 1.80 -11.28 -8.88
CA ILE A 54 0.95 -10.70 -7.82
C ILE A 54 1.73 -10.58 -6.50
N ILE A 55 2.46 -11.61 -6.09
CA ILE A 55 3.32 -11.56 -4.89
C ILE A 55 4.35 -10.43 -5.05
N PHE A 56 5.04 -10.40 -6.18
CA PHE A 56 6.08 -9.39 -6.44
C PHE A 56 5.55 -7.96 -6.27
N LEU A 57 4.34 -7.69 -6.77
CA LEU A 57 3.69 -6.39 -6.67
C LEU A 57 3.15 -6.09 -5.27
N PHE A 58 2.49 -7.04 -4.62
CA PHE A 58 1.64 -6.76 -3.44
C PHE A 58 2.13 -7.41 -2.13
N HIS A 59 3.37 -7.92 -2.05
CA HIS A 59 3.88 -8.52 -0.81
C HIS A 59 4.06 -7.55 0.36
N SER A 60 4.24 -6.24 0.10
CA SER A 60 4.39 -5.23 1.15
C SER A 60 3.81 -3.87 0.75
N LEU A 61 3.44 -3.05 1.73
CA LEU A 61 3.08 -1.65 1.56
C LEU A 61 3.98 -0.81 2.47
N THR A 62 4.80 0.06 1.89
CA THR A 62 5.70 0.93 2.66
C THR A 62 5.23 2.38 2.58
N ILE A 63 5.12 3.02 3.73
CA ILE A 63 4.90 4.45 3.89
C ILE A 63 6.23 5.06 4.34
N GLU A 64 6.69 6.08 3.64
CA GLU A 64 7.96 6.73 3.91
C GLU A 64 7.83 8.26 3.77
N ILE A 65 8.43 8.98 4.72
CA ILE A 65 8.69 10.40 4.61
C ILE A 65 10.19 10.58 4.40
N ASP A 66 10.57 11.01 3.20
CA ASP A 66 11.96 11.30 2.83
C ASP A 66 12.03 12.50 1.89
N LYS A 67 13.12 13.27 1.98
CA LYS A 67 13.42 14.43 1.11
C LYS A 67 12.23 15.39 0.90
N GLY A 68 11.46 15.66 1.95
CA GLY A 68 10.32 16.57 1.86
C GLY A 68 9.08 15.99 1.16
N ARG A 69 9.00 14.67 0.99
CA ARG A 69 7.86 13.98 0.36
C ARG A 69 7.32 12.88 1.25
N LEU A 70 5.99 12.80 1.35
CA LEU A 70 5.30 11.63 1.87
C LEU A 70 5.01 10.69 0.69
N SER A 71 5.49 9.45 0.79
CA SER A 71 5.34 8.43 -0.24
C SER A 71 4.72 7.17 0.35
N ALA A 72 3.87 6.51 -0.44
CA ALA A 72 3.41 5.15 -0.18
C ALA A 72 3.65 4.30 -1.42
N TYR A 73 4.17 3.10 -1.26
CA TYR A 73 4.44 2.22 -2.40
C TYR A 73 4.30 0.75 -2.06
N PHE A 74 3.85 -0.02 -3.05
CA PHE A 74 3.74 -1.48 -2.94
C PHE A 74 5.01 -2.18 -3.40
N GLY A 75 5.36 -3.25 -2.70
CA GLY A 75 6.51 -4.12 -2.97
C GLY A 75 7.80 -3.33 -3.20
N PHE A 76 8.41 -3.55 -4.37
CA PHE A 76 9.65 -2.90 -4.81
C PHE A 76 9.49 -1.45 -5.28
N GLY A 77 8.27 -0.89 -5.23
CA GLY A 77 8.04 0.51 -5.56
C GLY A 77 7.50 0.79 -6.96
N LEU A 78 7.07 -0.24 -7.70
CA LEU A 78 6.45 -0.08 -9.03
C LEU A 78 5.14 0.69 -8.97
N ILE A 79 4.32 0.43 -7.95
CA ILE A 79 3.07 1.16 -7.70
C ILE A 79 3.33 2.12 -6.53
N LYS A 80 3.57 3.40 -6.85
CA LYS A 80 3.92 4.44 -5.87
C LYS A 80 2.99 5.64 -5.97
N ARG A 81 2.57 6.14 -4.81
CA ARG A 81 1.90 7.43 -4.63
C ARG A 81 2.81 8.34 -3.82
N SER A 82 2.93 9.61 -4.21
CA SER A 82 3.68 10.59 -3.41
C SER A 82 3.05 11.98 -3.45
N ILE A 83 3.20 12.71 -2.35
CA ILE A 83 2.77 14.10 -2.17
C ILE A 83 3.90 14.88 -1.49
N ALA A 84 4.14 16.12 -1.91
CA ALA A 84 5.14 16.97 -1.27
C ALA A 84 4.61 17.42 0.10
N LEU A 85 5.46 17.42 1.14
CA LEU A 85 5.05 17.84 2.48
C LEU A 85 4.68 19.34 2.55
N GLU A 86 5.08 20.13 1.57
CA GLU A 86 4.71 21.54 1.42
C GLU A 86 3.28 21.72 0.89
N ASP A 87 2.84 20.76 0.09
CA ASP A 87 1.51 20.74 -0.50
C ASP A 87 0.47 20.12 0.44
N ILE A 88 0.88 19.41 1.50
CA ILE A 88 -0.08 18.76 2.42
C ILE A 88 -0.85 19.82 3.20
N ASP A 89 -2.17 19.66 3.26
CA ASP A 89 -3.02 20.35 4.21
C ASP A 89 -3.14 19.51 5.49
N THR A 90 -2.42 19.86 6.56
CA THR A 90 -2.46 19.12 7.83
C THR A 90 -3.82 19.18 8.53
N SER A 91 -4.64 20.19 8.25
CA SER A 91 -6.00 20.28 8.79
C SER A 91 -6.93 19.21 8.18
N SER A 92 -6.56 18.68 7.00
CA SER A 92 -7.30 17.62 6.31
C SER A 92 -6.92 16.19 6.74
N ILE A 93 -6.04 16.03 7.73
CA ILE A 93 -5.63 14.69 8.20
C ILE A 93 -6.80 14.02 8.93
N GLU A 94 -7.31 12.96 8.31
CA GLU A 94 -8.43 12.18 8.81
C GLU A 94 -8.01 10.72 9.05
N LYS A 95 -8.46 10.18 10.18
CA LYS A 95 -8.42 8.75 10.46
C LYS A 95 -9.66 8.10 9.86
N ILE A 96 -9.49 7.24 8.88
CA ILE A 96 -10.57 6.48 8.25
C ILE A 96 -10.37 5.02 8.55
N LYS A 97 -11.45 4.29 8.80
CA LYS A 97 -11.42 2.84 8.87
C LYS A 97 -12.10 2.28 7.62
N PRO A 98 -11.35 1.87 6.57
CA PRO A 98 -11.94 1.39 5.33
C PRO A 98 -12.85 0.19 5.59
N PRO A 99 -14.08 0.18 5.05
CA PRO A 99 -14.93 -1.00 5.04
C PRO A 99 -14.21 -2.21 4.45
N PHE A 100 -14.49 -3.41 4.97
CA PHE A 100 -13.86 -4.63 4.48
C PHE A 100 -14.07 -4.86 2.98
N ILE A 101 -15.22 -4.42 2.43
CA ILE A 101 -15.56 -4.51 1.01
C ILE A 101 -14.60 -3.76 0.09
N TYR A 102 -13.83 -2.79 0.61
CA TYR A 102 -12.83 -2.08 -0.20
C TYR A 102 -11.60 -2.95 -0.47
N GLY A 103 -11.45 -4.05 0.27
CA GLY A 103 -10.45 -5.07 0.01
C GLY A 103 -9.03 -4.58 0.22
N ILE A 104 -8.14 -5.16 -0.58
CA ILE A 104 -6.69 -5.13 -0.39
C ILE A 104 -6.06 -4.84 -1.76
N GLY A 105 -5.01 -4.03 -1.77
CA GLY A 105 -4.33 -3.53 -2.96
C GLY A 105 -4.69 -2.08 -3.26
N LEU A 106 -4.87 -1.79 -4.54
CA LEU A 106 -5.18 -0.47 -5.08
C LEU A 106 -6.70 -0.36 -5.36
N ARG A 107 -7.43 0.40 -4.55
CA ARG A 107 -8.89 0.54 -4.69
C ARG A 107 -9.30 1.98 -5.00
N ILE A 108 -10.05 2.16 -6.08
CA ILE A 108 -10.73 3.43 -6.35
C ILE A 108 -11.94 3.53 -5.42
N THR A 109 -11.95 4.54 -4.57
CA THR A 109 -13.07 4.86 -3.68
C THR A 109 -13.57 6.27 -3.99
N PRO A 110 -14.81 6.64 -3.60
CA PRO A 110 -15.29 8.02 -3.75
C PRO A 110 -14.40 9.05 -3.06
N MET A 111 -13.62 8.64 -2.05
CA MET A 111 -12.72 9.48 -1.27
C MET A 111 -11.33 9.61 -1.90
N GLY A 112 -11.02 8.84 -2.95
CA GLY A 112 -9.71 8.76 -3.59
C GLY A 112 -9.23 7.32 -3.78
N VAL A 113 -8.01 7.16 -4.26
CA VAL A 113 -7.38 5.85 -4.45
C VAL A 113 -6.77 5.38 -3.14
N LEU A 114 -7.37 4.35 -2.53
CA LEU A 114 -6.90 3.70 -1.31
C LEU A 114 -5.79 2.69 -1.64
N TYR A 115 -4.66 2.83 -0.95
CA TYR A 115 -3.57 1.85 -0.95
C TYR A 115 -3.65 1.08 0.36
N ASN A 116 -3.94 -0.20 0.31
CA ASN A 116 -4.06 -1.00 1.53
C ASN A 116 -3.48 -2.41 1.35
N ILE A 117 -2.93 -3.00 2.42
CA ILE A 117 -2.43 -4.40 2.38
C ILE A 117 -3.08 -5.31 3.44
N LYS A 118 -3.79 -4.72 4.40
CA LYS A 118 -4.49 -5.47 5.44
C LYS A 118 -5.63 -4.67 6.03
N ARG A 119 -6.48 -5.33 6.82
CA ARG A 119 -7.50 -4.61 7.58
C ARG A 119 -6.83 -3.71 8.61
N GLY A 120 -7.34 -2.50 8.77
CA GLY A 120 -6.78 -1.57 9.73
C GLY A 120 -7.32 -0.16 9.54
N ASP A 121 -6.66 0.77 10.21
CA ASP A 121 -6.89 2.18 10.02
C ASP A 121 -6.19 2.66 8.75
N ALA A 122 -6.64 3.78 8.21
CA ALA A 122 -6.06 4.45 7.07
C ALA A 122 -5.96 5.94 7.36
N ILE A 123 -4.88 6.55 6.87
CA ILE A 123 -4.73 7.99 6.84
C ILE A 123 -5.27 8.50 5.52
N ARG A 124 -6.13 9.52 5.58
CA ARG A 124 -6.53 10.32 4.42
C ARG A 124 -6.08 11.75 4.65
N LEU A 125 -5.46 12.33 3.64
CA LEU A 125 -5.14 13.75 3.60
C LEU A 125 -5.19 14.26 2.17
N THR A 126 -5.40 15.56 2.03
CA THR A 126 -5.45 16.24 0.74
C THR A 126 -4.33 17.25 0.60
N SER A 127 -3.99 17.56 -0.65
CA SER A 127 -3.18 18.72 -0.98
C SER A 127 -3.94 20.01 -0.68
N LYS A 128 -3.23 21.11 -0.41
CA LYS A 128 -3.77 22.47 -0.15
C LYS A 128 -4.68 22.94 -1.29
N ASP A 129 -4.37 22.55 -2.52
CA ASP A 129 -5.19 22.82 -3.71
C ASP A 129 -6.39 21.86 -3.89
N ARG A 130 -6.56 20.90 -2.97
CA ARG A 130 -7.53 19.80 -2.98
C ARG A 130 -7.53 18.91 -4.24
N LYS A 131 -6.53 19.01 -5.13
CA LYS A 131 -6.47 18.22 -6.36
C LYS A 131 -5.89 16.83 -6.16
N LYS A 132 -5.08 16.64 -5.12
CA LYS A 132 -4.43 15.37 -4.80
C LYS A 132 -4.90 14.85 -3.46
N THR A 133 -5.35 13.60 -3.44
CA THR A 133 -5.60 12.85 -2.21
C THR A 133 -4.52 11.79 -2.01
N PHE A 134 -4.05 11.68 -0.76
CA PHE A 134 -3.23 10.60 -0.26
C PHE A 134 -4.10 9.78 0.70
N PHE A 135 -4.41 8.54 0.33
CA PHE A 135 -5.29 7.67 1.10
C PHE A 135 -4.65 6.28 1.23
N VAL A 136 -4.14 5.97 2.43
CA VAL A 136 -3.27 4.79 2.62
C VAL A 136 -3.56 4.14 3.97
N GLY A 137 -3.74 2.81 3.98
CA GLY A 137 -3.82 2.01 5.19
C GLY A 137 -2.53 2.10 6.02
N THR A 138 -2.61 2.21 7.33
CA THR A 138 -1.48 2.33 8.25
C THR A 138 -1.77 1.63 9.57
N ASP A 139 -0.75 0.97 10.15
CA ASP A 139 -0.84 0.46 11.53
C ASP A 139 -0.50 1.52 12.58
N ASP A 140 0.08 2.64 12.15
CA ASP A 140 0.66 3.64 13.03
C ASP A 140 0.15 5.01 12.60
N PHE A 141 -1.18 5.14 12.66
CA PHE A 141 -1.85 6.40 12.34
C PHE A 141 -1.34 7.54 13.23
N GLU A 142 -1.23 7.31 14.54
CA GLU A 142 -0.81 8.36 15.49
C GLU A 142 0.67 8.75 15.31
N GLY A 143 1.57 7.78 15.07
CA GLY A 143 2.96 8.06 14.77
C GLY A 143 3.10 8.86 13.48
N LEU A 144 2.41 8.46 12.40
CA LEU A 144 2.43 9.20 11.14
C LEU A 144 1.84 10.62 11.29
N ARG A 145 0.71 10.76 11.98
CA ARG A 145 0.07 12.06 12.24
C ARG A 145 0.97 12.98 13.06
N SER A 146 1.58 12.47 14.13
CA SER A 146 2.47 13.25 14.99
C SER A 146 3.70 13.77 14.22
N VAL A 147 4.29 12.93 13.36
CA VAL A 147 5.40 13.34 12.49
C VAL A 147 4.96 14.44 11.53
N LEU A 148 3.81 14.30 10.86
CA LEU A 148 3.30 15.32 9.93
C LEU A 148 3.07 16.67 10.64
N ILE A 149 2.45 16.68 11.81
CA ILE A 149 2.22 17.90 12.60
C ILE A 149 3.54 18.53 13.08
N SER A 150 4.53 17.72 13.47
CA SER A 150 5.85 18.22 13.88
C SER A 150 6.61 18.91 12.75
N ILE A 151 6.38 18.47 11.50
CA ILE A 151 6.99 19.04 10.31
C ILE A 151 6.36 20.39 9.98
N GLU A 152 5.04 20.52 10.12
CA GLU A 152 4.31 21.80 9.99
C GLU A 152 4.87 22.85 10.96
N LYS A 153 4.89 22.54 12.27
CA LYS A 153 5.36 23.47 13.31
C LYS A 153 6.79 23.95 13.11
N ARG A 154 7.67 23.09 12.60
CA ARG A 154 9.07 23.46 12.29
C ARG A 154 9.18 24.40 11.10
N LYS A 155 8.25 24.37 10.15
CA LYS A 155 8.20 25.36 9.06
C LYS A 155 7.81 26.72 9.60
N ASP A 156 6.81 26.76 10.48
CA ASP A 156 6.35 28.02 11.08
C ASP A 156 7.43 28.68 11.95
N THR A 157 8.26 27.88 12.63
CA THR A 157 9.32 28.40 13.52
C THR A 157 10.58 28.85 12.76
N ASN A 158 10.90 28.25 11.61
CA ASN A 158 12.06 28.63 10.78
C ASN A 158 11.72 29.65 9.68
N GLY A 159 10.45 30.07 9.59
CA GLY A 159 9.95 31.08 8.65
C GLY A 159 9.86 32.49 9.23
N LEU A 160 10.43 32.72 10.42
CA LEU A 160 10.63 34.03 11.06
C LEU A 160 12.12 34.40 11.04
#